data_AF-D1C968-F1
#
_entry.id   AF-D1C968-F1
#
_cell.length_a   1.000
_cell.length_b   1.000
_cell.length_c   1.000
_cell.angle_alpha   90.00
_cell.angle_beta   90.00
_cell.angle_gamma   90.00
#
_symmetry.space_group_name_H-M   'P 1'
#
loop_
_entity.id
_entity.type
_entity.pdbx_description
1 polymer ?
#
loop_
_entity_poly.entity_id
_entity_poly.type
_entity_poly.pdbx_seq_one_letter_code
_entity_poly.pdbx_strand_id
1 'polypeptide(L)'
;MVQALALLVIGNSDITRPEHMAELFRLLDGVSGDNETLPTAHLAILPGTLHISPIYQVEWLASMTNAFLDAPMPENGHRRFTPDRGGTA
;
A
#
# COMPACT_ATOMS: atom_id res chain seq x y z
N MET A 1 -12.09 -6.67 4.82
CA MET A 1 -11.36 -5.39 4.63
C MET A 1 -9.93 -5.64 5.07
N VAL A 2 -8.95 -5.29 4.24
CA VAL A 2 -7.53 -5.44 4.59
C VAL A 2 -7.20 -4.42 5.68
N GLN A 3 -6.61 -4.85 6.78
CA GLN A 3 -6.18 -3.99 7.90
C GLN A 3 -4.66 -3.95 7.99
N ALA A 4 -4.02 -3.56 6.90
CA ALA A 4 -2.57 -3.47 6.78
C ALA A 4 -2.20 -2.35 5.82
N LEU A 5 -1.00 -1.78 5.98
CA LEU A 5 -0.47 -0.86 4.98
C LEU A 5 -0.08 -1.65 3.71
N ALA A 6 -0.26 -1.01 2.56
CA ALA A 6 0.09 -1.59 1.27
C ALA A 6 0.93 -0.63 0.43
N LEU A 7 2.04 -1.13 -0.10
CA LEU A 7 2.81 -0.46 -1.15
C LEU A 7 2.59 -1.21 -2.46
N LEU A 8 1.94 -0.55 -3.42
CA LEU A 8 1.74 -1.05 -4.78
C LEU A 8 2.81 -0.47 -5.69
N VAL A 9 3.54 -1.32 -6.39
CA VAL A 9 4.58 -0.92 -7.36
C VAL A 9 4.28 -1.57 -8.70
N ILE A 10 4.19 -0.77 -9.76
CA ILE A 10 3.92 -1.23 -11.12
C ILE A 10 4.81 -0.51 -12.13
N GLY A 11 5.15 -1.19 -13.23
CA GLY A 11 5.79 -0.53 -14.37
C GLY A 11 4.79 0.24 -15.25
N ASN A 12 5.23 1.36 -15.82
CA ASN A 12 4.37 2.16 -16.71
C ASN A 12 4.00 1.44 -18.03
N SER A 13 4.79 0.44 -18.43
CA SER A 13 4.60 -0.39 -19.63
C SER A 13 4.43 -1.87 -19.27
N ASP A 14 3.82 -2.14 -18.12
CA ASP A 14 3.52 -3.49 -17.63
C ASP A 14 2.43 -4.17 -18.49
N ILE A 15 2.37 -5.51 -18.44
CA ILE A 15 1.22 -6.27 -18.96
C ILE A 15 -0.06 -5.96 -18.17
N THR A 16 0.08 -5.60 -16.91
CA THR A 16 -1.01 -5.06 -16.09
C THR A 16 -1.21 -3.59 -16.43
N ARG A 17 -2.45 -3.22 -16.72
CA ARG A 17 -2.82 -1.84 -17.03
C ARG A 17 -2.74 -0.95 -15.78
N PRO A 18 -2.19 0.27 -15.86
CA PRO A 18 -2.17 1.21 -14.74
C PRO A 18 -3.55 1.47 -14.13
N GLU A 19 -4.62 1.42 -14.92
CA GLU A 19 -6.00 1.62 -14.48
C GLU A 19 -6.45 0.56 -13.46
N HIS A 20 -6.04 -0.71 -13.63
CA HIS A 20 -6.35 -1.76 -12.67
C HIS A 20 -5.61 -1.54 -11.35
N MET A 21 -4.39 -0.99 -11.40
CA MET A 21 -3.64 -0.67 -10.19
C MET A 21 -4.22 0.54 -9.46
N ALA A 22 -4.73 1.52 -10.20
CA ALA A 22 -5.48 2.65 -9.64
C ALA A 22 -6.79 2.18 -8.98
N GLU A 23 -7.49 1.21 -9.58
CA GLU A 23 -8.68 0.61 -8.97
C GLU A 23 -8.32 -0.12 -7.66
N LEU A 24 -7.29 -0.97 -7.65
CA LEU A 24 -6.81 -1.64 -6.45
C LEU A 24 -6.39 -0.65 -5.36
N PHE A 25 -5.69 0.43 -5.74
CA PHE A 25 -5.31 1.50 -4.82
C PHE A 25 -6.55 2.10 -4.12
N ARG A 26 -7.62 2.39 -4.86
CA ARG A 26 -8.87 2.91 -4.29
C ARG A 26 -9.59 1.90 -3.40
N LEU A 27 -9.54 0.61 -3.75
CA LEU A 27 -10.10 -0.47 -2.93
C LEU A 27 -9.34 -0.68 -1.60
N LEU A 28 -8.07 -0.28 -1.55
CA LEU A 28 -7.24 -0.29 -0.36
C LEU A 28 -7.27 1.07 0.38
N ASP A 29 -8.36 1.83 0.23
CA ASP A 29 -8.58 3.14 0.86
C ASP A 29 -7.52 4.20 0.47
N GLY A 30 -6.93 4.09 -0.72
CA GLY A 30 -6.07 5.11 -1.31
C GLY A 30 -6.87 6.36 -1.72
N VAL A 31 -6.43 7.54 -1.26
CA VAL A 31 -7.10 8.84 -1.50
C VAL A 31 -6.13 9.91 -2.03
N SER A 32 -6.68 10.98 -2.63
CA SER A 32 -5.90 12.17 -3.02
C SER A 32 -5.49 12.95 -1.77
N GLY A 33 -4.20 13.21 -1.62
CA GLY A 33 -3.58 13.61 -0.35
C GLY A 33 -3.51 15.11 -0.04
N ASP A 34 -4.42 15.93 -0.55
CA ASP A 34 -4.27 17.39 -0.40
C ASP A 34 -4.64 17.91 1.01
N ASN A 35 -5.40 17.15 1.82
CA ASN A 35 -6.04 17.67 3.04
C ASN A 35 -5.99 16.75 4.28
N GLU A 36 -5.34 15.58 4.23
CA GLU A 36 -5.49 14.52 5.25
C GLU A 36 -4.16 13.83 5.59
N THR A 37 -4.18 12.97 6.61
CA THR A 37 -3.11 11.99 6.89
C THR A 37 -2.90 11.08 5.67
N LEU A 38 -1.67 10.72 5.35
CA LEU A 38 -1.36 9.85 4.19
C LEU A 38 -2.17 8.54 4.24
N PRO A 39 -2.72 8.06 3.10
CA PRO A 39 -3.52 6.84 3.06
C PRO A 39 -2.72 5.60 3.43
N THR A 40 -3.41 4.55 3.89
CA THR A 40 -2.77 3.26 4.22
C THR A 40 -2.23 2.52 2.99
N ALA A 41 -2.72 2.86 1.80
CA ALA A 41 -2.20 2.38 0.53
C ALA A 41 -1.39 3.48 -0.17
N HIS A 42 -0.21 3.11 -0.69
CA HIS A 42 0.63 3.94 -1.54
C HIS A 42 0.78 3.28 -2.92
N LEU A 43 0.75 4.07 -4.00
CA LEU A 43 0.92 3.60 -5.37
C LEU A 43 2.10 4.29 -6.06
N ALA A 44 3.04 3.49 -6.56
CA ALA A 44 4.18 3.94 -7.36
C ALA A 44 4.12 3.35 -8.78
N ILE A 45 4.16 4.22 -9.79
CA ILE A 45 4.25 3.83 -11.21
C ILE A 45 5.65 4.19 -11.72
N LEU A 46 6.44 3.18 -12.08
CA LEU A 46 7.85 3.34 -12.42
C LEU A 46 8.03 3.63 -13.93
N PRO A 47 8.65 4.76 -14.31
CA PRO A 47 8.85 5.10 -15.71
C PRO A 47 9.88 4.19 -16.39
N GLY A 48 9.65 3.88 -17.66
CA GLY A 48 10.58 3.08 -18.47
C GLY A 48 10.69 1.62 -18.04
N THR A 49 9.65 1.07 -17.38
CA THR A 49 9.67 -0.31 -16.88
C THR A 49 8.52 -1.16 -17.41
N LEU A 50 8.82 -2.44 -17.68
CA LEU A 50 7.90 -3.50 -18.08
C LEU A 50 7.45 -4.29 -16.84
N HIS A 51 6.85 -5.47 -17.04
CA HIS A 51 6.37 -6.31 -15.93
C HIS A 51 7.47 -6.73 -14.94
N ILE A 52 8.63 -7.14 -15.45
CA ILE A 52 9.71 -7.73 -14.65
C ILE A 52 10.88 -6.77 -14.43
N SER A 53 11.00 -5.72 -15.23
CA SER A 53 12.13 -4.81 -15.13
C SER A 53 12.17 -3.90 -13.87
N PRO A 54 11.09 -3.68 -13.08
CA PRO A 54 11.18 -2.95 -11.82
C PRO A 54 12.22 -3.50 -10.86
N ILE A 55 12.44 -4.82 -10.83
CA ILE A 55 13.41 -5.47 -9.94
C ILE A 55 14.86 -5.02 -10.18
N TYR A 56 15.15 -4.47 -11.36
CA TYR A 56 16.47 -3.90 -11.69
C TYR A 56 16.61 -2.45 -11.23
N GLN A 57 15.52 -1.77 -10.87
CA GLN A 57 15.52 -0.41 -10.32
C GLN A 57 15.76 -0.43 -8.80
N VAL A 58 16.85 -1.08 -8.36
CA VAL A 58 17.12 -1.39 -6.94
C VAL A 58 17.09 -0.14 -6.07
N GLU A 59 17.75 0.95 -6.49
CA GLU A 59 17.79 2.20 -5.71
C GLU A 59 16.39 2.82 -5.52
N TRP A 60 15.55 2.75 -6.56
CA TRP A 60 14.18 3.26 -6.49
C TRP A 60 13.34 2.40 -5.55
N LEU A 61 13.40 1.08 -5.73
CA LEU A 61 12.67 0.13 -4.88
C LEU A 61 13.10 0.23 -3.42
N ALA A 62 14.41 0.29 -3.15
CA ALA A 62 14.94 0.43 -1.79
C ALA A 62 14.48 1.74 -1.16
N SER A 63 14.57 2.87 -1.88
CA SER A 63 14.13 4.17 -1.39
C SER A 63 12.64 4.17 -1.02
N MET A 64 11.77 3.71 -1.92
CA MET A 64 10.32 3.68 -1.69
C MET A 64 9.92 2.67 -0.60
N THR A 65 10.56 1.50 -0.57
CA THR A 65 10.28 0.47 0.44
C THR A 65 10.69 0.93 1.82
N ASN A 66 11.90 1.48 1.98
CA ASN A 66 12.36 1.97 3.28
C ASN A 66 11.47 3.13 3.76
N ALA A 67 11.15 4.10 2.90
CA ALA A 67 10.25 5.19 3.26
C ALA A 67 8.85 4.70 3.69
N PHE A 68 8.34 3.64 3.06
CA PHE A 68 7.08 3.01 3.44
C PHE A 68 7.16 2.28 4.79
N LEU A 69 8.26 1.56 5.04
CA LEU A 69 8.46 0.81 6.28
C LEU A 69 8.77 1.70 7.50
N ASP A 70 9.42 2.84 7.27
CA ASP A 70 9.75 3.83 8.31
C ASP A 70 8.56 4.73 8.66
N ALA A 71 7.48 4.70 7.87
CA ALA A 71 6.29 5.51 8.12
C ALA A 71 5.57 5.08 9.42
N PRO A 72 5.02 6.02 10.20
CA PRO A 72 4.26 5.68 11.41
C PRO A 72 3.08 4.76 11.09
N MET A 73 2.86 3.75 11.94
CA MET A 73 1.65 2.94 11.85
C MET A 73 0.40 3.77 12.17
N PRO A 74 -0.66 3.71 11.35
CA PRO A 74 -1.93 4.32 11.69
C PRO A 74 -2.46 3.71 12.98
N GLU A 75 -2.96 4.55 13.89
CA GLU A 75 -3.38 4.18 15.26
C GLU A 75 -4.47 3.09 15.32
N ASN A 76 -5.11 2.76 14.18
CA ASN A 76 -6.25 1.84 14.08
C ASN A 76 -5.87 0.42 13.62
N GLY A 77 -4.59 0.08 13.50
CA GLY A 77 -4.11 -1.25 13.06
C GLY A 77 -4.32 -2.39 14.08
N HIS A 78 -4.87 -2.10 15.26
CA HIS A 78 -5.00 -3.07 16.35
C HIS A 78 -6.38 -3.03 17.02
N ARG A 79 -7.40 -3.65 16.41
CA ARG A 79 -8.38 -4.34 17.24
C ARG A 79 -7.73 -5.64 17.70
N ARG A 80 -7.05 -5.58 18.84
CA ARG A 80 -6.57 -6.78 19.55
C ARG A 80 -7.75 -7.75 19.62
N PHE A 81 -7.60 -8.97 19.08
CA PHE A 81 -8.59 -10.02 19.29
C PHE A 81 -8.72 -10.23 20.81
N THR A 82 -9.78 -9.67 21.38
CA THR A 82 -10.23 -10.00 22.72
C THR A 82 -11.23 -11.13 22.53
N PRO A 83 -10.88 -12.39 22.86
CA PRO A 83 -11.90 -13.42 22.92
C PRO A 83 -12.94 -12.94 23.93
N ASP A 84 -14.20 -12.91 23.49
CA ASP A 84 -15.33 -12.64 24.37
C ASP A 84 -15.24 -13.66 25.52
N ARG A 85 -14.85 -13.19 26.70
CA ARG A 85 -15.02 -14.00 27.90
C ARG A 85 -16.51 -13.97 28.16
N GLY A 86 -17.18 -14.99 27.62
CA GLY A 86 -18.59 -15.27 27.82
C GLY A 86 -18.97 -14.98 29.27
N GLY A 87 -19.98 -14.13 29.41
CA GLY A 87 -20.49 -13.66 30.68
C GLY A 87 -20.84 -14.82 31.60
N THR A 88 -20.43 -14.65 32.85
CA THR A 88 -20.96 -15.35 34.01
C THR A 88 -22.47 -15.22 34.08
N ALA A 89 -23.16 -16.36 34.20
CA ALA A 89 -24.46 -16.47 34.86
C ALA A 89 -24.37 -17.67 35.82
#